data_AF-A0A135VZ60-F1
#
_entry.id   AF-A0A135VZ60-F1
#
_cell.length_a   1.000
_cell.length_b   1.000
_cell.length_c   1.000
_cell.angle_alpha   90.00
_cell.angle_beta   90.00
_cell.angle_gamma   90.00
#
_symmetry.space_group_name_H-M   'P 1'
#
loop_
_entity.id
_entity.type
_entity.pdbx_description
1 polymer ?
#
loop_
_entity_poly.entity_id
_entity_poly.type
_entity_poly.pdbx_seq_one_letter_code
_entity_poly.pdbx_strand_id
1 'polypeptide(L)'
;MSSLWVKAWKTTPRIDCGLCGSANCAGFARTLVVGDSDLDACPLLKLEKYSELRESLDALRKRSPTLVAKPAAKLPEGGVLFTRPCQDTDEKVMAELRVFNGVAEGTPMRFGVFDPQILCDLMDCVTHWFELVRCSRDLGYGRAEINDMNITLMQDGRINMRRVSDKKEVMDLFNRLEQSLLGAAICNCCGNDLLSVLASFGENLENQHPVLSSGSSTSLDLSVVESPPSMDTYATTFGEEGLSVSESLRSAFVFVRESLAAQKEDEIGTTEPPPDLGPSICKAVEKCAESKDSRSLTIGLMVLSLLRTFENAIEGLLEFKGIIKRDSGHDWNEISDLMKAARNGELPADTEMPVHLGEVIAHLSRASRAMRLLDNWGWFV
;
A
#
# COMPACT_ATOMS: atom_id res chain seq x y z
N MET A 1 -10.82 -18.74 -9.78
CA MET A 1 -9.83 -19.33 -8.85
C MET A 1 -8.97 -18.19 -8.33
N SER A 2 -8.90 -17.99 -7.02
CA SER A 2 -8.03 -16.95 -6.41
C SER A 2 -6.55 -17.30 -6.60
N SER A 3 -5.70 -16.30 -6.84
CA SER A 3 -4.25 -16.48 -6.98
C SER A 3 -3.64 -17.05 -5.69
N LEU A 4 -2.50 -17.76 -5.79
CA LEU A 4 -1.79 -18.30 -4.63
C LEU A 4 -1.46 -17.20 -3.60
N TRP A 5 -1.09 -16.01 -4.08
CA TRP A 5 -0.79 -14.84 -3.27
C TRP A 5 -1.98 -14.38 -2.43
N VAL A 6 -3.15 -14.23 -3.06
CA VAL A 6 -4.35 -13.77 -2.36
C VAL A 6 -4.79 -14.81 -1.33
N LYS A 7 -4.67 -16.11 -1.64
CA LYS A 7 -4.92 -17.17 -0.66
C LYS A 7 -3.98 -17.05 0.54
N ALA A 8 -2.68 -16.93 0.31
CA ALA A 8 -1.70 -16.79 1.38
C ALA A 8 -1.98 -15.54 2.23
N TRP A 9 -2.25 -14.38 1.62
CA TRP A 9 -2.61 -13.16 2.34
C TRP A 9 -3.88 -13.33 3.18
N LYS A 10 -4.94 -13.96 2.65
CA LYS A 10 -6.18 -14.24 3.41
C LYS A 10 -5.95 -15.19 4.59
N THR A 11 -4.86 -15.96 4.58
CA THR A 11 -4.47 -16.88 5.66
C THR A 11 -3.46 -16.24 6.63
N THR A 12 -3.15 -14.95 6.50
CA THR A 12 -2.41 -14.21 7.53
C THR A 12 -3.35 -13.63 8.60
N PRO A 13 -2.83 -13.13 9.74
CA PRO A 13 -3.64 -12.41 10.72
C PRO A 13 -4.33 -11.14 10.19
N ARG A 14 -3.81 -10.54 9.10
CA ARG A 14 -4.32 -9.31 8.47
C ARG A 14 -4.42 -8.11 9.42
N ILE A 15 -3.44 -7.96 10.32
CA ILE A 15 -3.32 -6.83 11.25
C ILE A 15 -2.39 -5.74 10.70
N ASP A 16 -1.52 -6.07 9.72
CA ASP A 16 -0.57 -5.13 9.11
C ASP A 16 0.30 -4.38 10.13
N CYS A 17 0.70 -5.09 11.20
CA CYS A 17 1.43 -4.53 12.34
C CYS A 17 2.90 -4.21 12.06
N GLY A 18 3.53 -4.84 11.06
CA GLY A 18 4.95 -4.64 10.77
C GLY A 18 5.94 -5.49 11.59
N LEU A 19 5.48 -6.23 12.60
CA LEU A 19 6.34 -7.00 13.52
C LEU A 19 7.15 -8.14 12.89
N CYS A 20 6.92 -8.45 11.60
CA CYS A 20 7.66 -9.49 10.88
C CYS A 20 8.67 -8.92 9.88
N GLY A 21 8.94 -7.61 9.95
CA GLY A 21 9.79 -6.88 9.01
C GLY A 21 9.12 -6.56 7.67
N SER A 22 7.97 -7.15 7.36
CA SER A 22 7.14 -6.75 6.20
C SER A 22 6.21 -5.61 6.60
N ALA A 23 6.05 -4.60 5.74
CA ALA A 23 5.23 -3.42 6.04
C ALA A 23 3.75 -3.74 6.21
N ASN A 24 3.26 -4.81 5.58
CA ASN A 24 1.91 -5.33 5.73
C ASN A 24 1.91 -6.85 5.57
N CYS A 25 0.79 -7.49 5.92
CA CYS A 25 0.61 -8.92 5.82
C CYS A 25 0.62 -9.43 4.37
N ALA A 26 0.32 -8.58 3.38
CA ALA A 26 0.40 -8.95 1.97
C ALA A 26 1.87 -9.11 1.51
N GLY A 27 2.75 -8.20 1.95
CA GLY A 27 4.20 -8.30 1.77
C GLY A 27 4.77 -9.56 2.43
N PHE A 28 4.36 -9.84 3.67
CA PHE A 28 4.75 -11.07 4.37
C PHE A 28 4.28 -12.33 3.64
N ALA A 29 3.03 -12.37 3.18
CA ALA A 29 2.50 -13.51 2.43
C ALA A 29 3.28 -13.76 1.13
N ARG A 30 3.72 -12.70 0.44
CA ARG A 30 4.55 -12.81 -0.76
C ARG A 30 5.93 -13.38 -0.47
N THR A 31 6.64 -12.82 0.52
CA THR A 31 7.99 -13.29 0.88
C THR A 31 7.94 -14.74 1.38
N LEU A 32 6.92 -15.11 2.16
CA LEU A 32 6.70 -16.48 2.63
C LEU A 32 6.51 -17.48 1.48
N VAL A 33 5.67 -17.14 0.49
CA VAL A 33 5.37 -18.05 -0.64
C VAL A 33 6.52 -18.15 -1.65
N VAL A 34 7.36 -17.12 -1.78
CA VAL A 34 8.63 -17.18 -2.54
C VAL A 34 9.74 -17.93 -1.78
N GLY A 35 9.63 -18.04 -0.45
CA GLY A 35 10.61 -18.72 0.41
C GLY A 35 11.69 -17.80 0.99
N ASP A 36 11.46 -16.49 0.98
CA ASP A 36 12.34 -15.48 1.59
C ASP A 36 12.16 -15.31 3.09
N SER A 37 11.00 -15.73 3.59
CA SER A 37 10.62 -15.58 4.99
C SER A 37 10.05 -16.87 5.52
N ASP A 38 10.24 -17.10 6.81
CA ASP A 38 9.71 -18.24 7.54
C ASP A 38 8.44 -17.87 8.32
N LEU A 39 7.61 -18.86 8.62
CA LEU A 39 6.40 -18.66 9.43
C LEU A 39 6.72 -18.06 10.81
N ASP A 40 7.90 -18.36 11.34
CA ASP A 40 8.37 -17.87 12.64
C ASP A 40 8.79 -16.40 12.65
N ALA A 41 8.94 -15.79 11.46
CA ALA A 41 9.14 -14.35 11.35
C ALA A 41 7.90 -13.57 11.80
N CYS A 42 6.70 -14.15 11.70
CA CYS A 42 5.49 -13.53 12.24
C CYS A 42 5.26 -13.97 13.70
N PRO A 43 5.45 -13.10 14.70
CA PRO A 43 5.27 -13.49 16.10
C PRO A 43 3.81 -13.82 16.44
N LEU A 44 2.84 -13.22 15.74
CA LEU A 44 1.43 -13.54 15.92
C LEU A 44 1.08 -14.98 15.53
N LEU A 45 1.71 -15.54 14.49
CA LEU A 45 1.45 -16.93 14.09
C LEU A 45 1.90 -17.95 15.14
N LYS A 46 2.66 -17.54 16.18
CA LYS A 46 3.05 -18.40 17.30
C LYS A 46 1.98 -18.48 18.39
N LEU A 47 0.98 -17.60 18.37
CA LEU A 47 -0.11 -17.60 19.33
C LEU A 47 -1.11 -18.71 18.97
N GLU A 48 -1.63 -19.39 20.00
CA GLU A 48 -2.58 -20.50 19.82
C GLU A 48 -3.81 -20.11 18.99
N LYS A 49 -4.29 -18.87 19.15
CA LYS A 49 -5.41 -18.31 18.38
C LYS A 49 -5.22 -18.37 16.86
N TYR A 50 -3.97 -18.39 16.38
CA TYR A 50 -3.63 -18.39 14.96
C TYR A 50 -3.01 -19.72 14.48
N SER A 51 -3.13 -20.80 15.27
CA SER A 51 -2.58 -22.12 14.92
C SER A 51 -3.13 -22.65 13.60
N GLU A 52 -4.45 -22.58 13.39
CA GLU A 52 -5.09 -23.00 12.12
C GLU A 52 -4.60 -22.20 10.90
N LEU A 53 -4.38 -20.89 11.07
CA LEU A 53 -3.82 -20.04 10.02
C LEU A 53 -2.39 -20.45 9.71
N ARG A 54 -1.57 -20.71 10.74
CA ARG A 54 -0.19 -21.16 10.58
C ARG A 54 -0.11 -22.50 9.85
N GLU A 55 -0.93 -23.48 10.20
CA GLU A 55 -0.99 -24.77 9.51
C GLU A 55 -1.40 -24.62 8.04
N SER A 56 -2.41 -23.77 7.79
CA SER A 56 -2.89 -23.49 6.44
C SER A 56 -1.81 -22.79 5.58
N LEU A 57 -1.07 -21.84 6.16
CA LEU A 57 0.06 -21.18 5.49
C LEU A 57 1.22 -22.15 5.22
N ASP A 58 1.56 -23.02 6.16
CA ASP A 58 2.58 -24.06 5.97
C ASP A 58 2.19 -25.01 4.83
N ALA A 59 0.93 -25.42 4.77
CA ALA A 59 0.41 -26.23 3.67
C ALA A 59 0.47 -25.50 2.32
N LEU A 60 0.17 -24.20 2.27
CA LEU A 60 0.33 -23.39 1.05
C LEU A 60 1.79 -23.26 0.64
N ARG A 61 2.70 -23.02 1.59
CA ARG A 61 4.15 -22.93 1.36
C ARG A 61 4.69 -24.22 0.76
N LYS A 62 4.36 -25.37 1.35
CA LYS A 62 4.77 -26.71 0.88
C LYS A 62 4.21 -27.07 -0.50
N ARG A 63 3.04 -26.54 -0.85
CA ARG A 63 2.39 -26.73 -2.17
C ARG A 63 2.84 -25.73 -3.22
N SER A 64 3.51 -24.65 -2.81
CA SER A 64 4.04 -23.67 -3.74
C SER A 64 5.07 -24.39 -4.62
N PRO A 65 4.80 -24.61 -5.93
CA PRO A 65 5.85 -25.09 -6.82
C PRO A 65 7.00 -24.09 -6.72
N THR A 66 8.25 -24.54 -6.93
CA THR A 66 9.38 -23.62 -7.11
C THR A 66 8.94 -22.58 -8.13
N LEU A 67 8.61 -21.37 -7.66
CA LEU A 67 8.01 -20.35 -8.50
C LEU A 67 9.09 -19.97 -9.49
N VAL A 68 8.98 -20.50 -10.70
CA VAL A 68 9.87 -20.12 -11.79
C VAL A 68 9.53 -18.67 -12.10
N ALA A 69 10.34 -17.79 -11.55
CA ALA A 69 10.23 -16.36 -11.75
C ALA A 69 10.24 -16.09 -13.26
N LYS A 70 9.15 -15.50 -13.76
CA LYS A 70 9.06 -15.14 -15.17
C LYS A 70 9.96 -13.93 -15.41
N PRO A 71 10.70 -13.87 -16.52
CA PRO A 71 11.48 -12.69 -16.83
C PRO A 71 10.56 -11.47 -17.00
N ALA A 72 11.04 -10.30 -16.57
CA ALA A 72 10.39 -9.03 -16.82
C ALA A 72 10.22 -8.83 -18.34
N ALA A 73 9.03 -8.39 -18.74
CA ALA A 73 8.69 -8.22 -20.15
C ALA A 73 9.50 -7.08 -20.79
N LYS A 74 9.69 -7.16 -22.11
CA LYS A 74 10.27 -6.08 -22.90
C LYS A 74 9.39 -4.83 -22.88
N LEU A 75 10.01 -3.67 -22.70
CA LEU A 75 9.35 -2.38 -22.86
C LEU A 75 9.10 -2.13 -24.37
N PRO A 76 7.86 -1.87 -24.82
CA PRO A 76 7.59 -1.51 -26.20
C PRO A 76 8.34 -0.22 -26.57
N GLU A 77 8.88 -0.14 -27.79
CA GLU A 77 9.45 1.11 -28.29
C GLU A 77 8.38 2.21 -28.29
N GLY A 78 8.63 3.30 -27.56
CA GLY A 78 7.64 4.38 -27.35
C GLY A 78 6.61 4.11 -26.25
N GLY A 79 6.80 3.09 -25.41
CA GLY A 79 6.03 2.81 -24.20
C GLY A 79 4.66 2.14 -24.43
N VAL A 80 4.03 2.37 -25.58
CA VAL A 80 2.70 1.83 -25.91
C VAL A 80 2.73 1.05 -27.22
N LEU A 81 2.19 -0.17 -27.19
CA LEU A 81 1.99 -1.00 -28.36
C LEU A 81 0.62 -0.73 -28.98
N PHE A 82 0.59 -0.20 -30.20
CA PHE A 82 -0.63 -0.04 -30.99
C PHE A 82 -0.79 -1.19 -31.99
N THR A 83 -1.95 -1.85 -31.99
CA THR A 83 -2.30 -2.92 -32.93
C THR A 83 -3.52 -2.53 -33.76
N ARG A 84 -3.43 -2.71 -35.09
CA ARG A 84 -4.53 -2.47 -36.04
C ARG A 84 -4.72 -3.70 -36.96
N PRO A 85 -5.96 -4.12 -37.24
CA PRO A 85 -7.21 -3.61 -36.66
C PRO A 85 -7.38 -3.98 -35.18
N CYS A 86 -8.27 -3.30 -34.48
CA CYS A 86 -8.76 -3.75 -33.18
C CYS A 86 -9.45 -5.11 -33.36
N GLN A 87 -9.27 -6.03 -32.40
CA GLN A 87 -9.89 -7.36 -32.46
C GLN A 87 -11.42 -7.30 -32.60
N ASP A 88 -12.06 -6.24 -32.09
CA ASP A 88 -13.51 -6.08 -32.10
C ASP A 88 -14.05 -5.38 -33.37
N THR A 89 -13.22 -4.59 -34.07
CA THR A 89 -13.65 -3.69 -35.16
C THR A 89 -12.49 -3.34 -36.09
N ASP A 90 -12.72 -3.33 -37.41
CA ASP A 90 -11.68 -3.03 -38.41
C ASP A 90 -11.25 -1.55 -38.44
N GLU A 91 -12.10 -0.65 -37.96
CA GLU A 91 -11.89 0.80 -38.03
C GLU A 91 -11.06 1.37 -36.87
N LYS A 92 -11.02 0.67 -35.73
CA LYS A 92 -10.40 1.16 -34.49
C LYS A 92 -9.06 0.48 -34.22
N VAL A 93 -8.33 0.97 -33.22
CA VAL A 93 -7.05 0.37 -32.76
C VAL A 93 -7.16 -0.21 -31.35
N MET A 94 -6.27 -1.12 -31.03
CA MET A 94 -5.99 -1.58 -29.67
C MET A 94 -4.68 -0.95 -29.20
N ALA A 95 -4.63 -0.53 -27.95
CA ALA A 95 -3.42 0.00 -27.32
C ALA A 95 -3.10 -0.81 -26.04
N GLU A 96 -1.85 -1.24 -25.90
CA GLU A 96 -1.34 -1.91 -24.70
C GLU A 96 -0.22 -1.05 -24.09
N LEU A 97 -0.38 -0.65 -22.84
CA LEU A 97 0.69 -0.14 -21.97
C LEU A 97 1.01 -1.22 -20.94
N ARG A 98 2.27 -1.29 -20.52
CA ARG A 98 2.68 -2.06 -19.35
C ARG A 98 3.27 -1.11 -18.34
N VAL A 99 2.81 -1.14 -17.09
CA VAL A 99 3.46 -0.50 -15.94
C VAL A 99 4.54 -1.44 -15.42
N PHE A 100 5.73 -0.92 -15.16
CA PHE A 100 6.85 -1.69 -14.62
C PHE A 100 7.08 -1.37 -13.15
N ASN A 101 7.55 -2.35 -12.38
CA ASN A 101 7.96 -2.17 -10.99
C ASN A 101 9.47 -1.89 -10.85
N GLY A 102 10.08 -1.33 -11.91
CA GLY A 102 11.51 -0.97 -11.98
C GLY A 102 12.49 -2.14 -12.13
N VAL A 103 11.99 -3.36 -12.39
CA VAL A 103 12.83 -4.51 -12.74
C VAL A 103 13.24 -4.43 -14.21
N ALA A 104 14.55 -4.54 -14.48
CA ALA A 104 15.09 -4.51 -15.84
C ALA A 104 14.59 -5.68 -16.70
N GLU A 105 14.39 -5.44 -18.00
CA GLU A 105 13.98 -6.44 -18.99
C GLU A 105 14.81 -7.73 -18.88
N GLY A 106 14.13 -8.89 -18.95
CA GLY A 106 14.77 -10.20 -18.85
C GLY A 106 15.12 -10.63 -17.42
N THR A 107 15.12 -9.72 -16.45
CA THR A 107 15.42 -10.06 -15.05
C THR A 107 14.25 -10.83 -14.42
N PRO A 108 14.49 -11.84 -13.57
CA PRO A 108 13.42 -12.60 -12.95
C PRO A 108 12.49 -11.73 -12.08
N MET A 109 11.19 -11.74 -12.40
CA MET A 109 10.13 -11.18 -11.55
C MET A 109 9.66 -12.23 -10.55
N ARG A 110 9.88 -11.91 -9.29
CA ARG A 110 9.61 -12.76 -8.13
C ARG A 110 8.16 -12.60 -7.67
N PHE A 111 7.60 -11.42 -7.86
CA PHE A 111 6.22 -11.07 -7.56
C PHE A 111 5.49 -10.58 -8.82
N GLY A 112 4.17 -10.36 -8.69
CA GLY A 112 3.42 -9.60 -9.69
C GLY A 112 3.82 -8.13 -9.71
N VAL A 113 3.29 -7.35 -10.66
CA VAL A 113 3.54 -5.90 -10.70
C VAL A 113 2.67 -5.19 -9.69
N PHE A 114 1.36 -5.47 -9.66
CA PHE A 114 0.42 -4.79 -8.76
C PHE A 114 -0.03 -5.66 -7.59
N ASP A 115 -0.17 -5.03 -6.43
CA ASP A 115 -0.94 -5.55 -5.30
C ASP A 115 -2.44 -5.47 -5.66
N PRO A 116 -3.18 -6.59 -5.74
CA PRO A 116 -4.60 -6.57 -6.10
C PRO A 116 -5.49 -5.79 -5.15
N GLN A 117 -5.15 -5.70 -3.86
CA GLN A 117 -5.95 -4.95 -2.89
C GLN A 117 -5.77 -3.47 -3.11
N ILE A 118 -4.52 -3.01 -3.09
CA ILE A 118 -4.19 -1.60 -3.29
C ILE A 118 -4.64 -1.16 -4.68
N LEU A 119 -4.43 -1.98 -5.72
CA LEU A 119 -4.92 -1.69 -7.06
C LEU A 119 -6.42 -1.40 -7.08
N CYS A 120 -7.24 -2.26 -6.45
CA CYS A 120 -8.68 -2.06 -6.43
C CYS A 120 -9.09 -0.84 -5.59
N ASP A 121 -8.44 -0.60 -4.45
CA ASP A 121 -8.71 0.59 -3.63
C ASP A 121 -8.41 1.88 -4.42
N LEU A 122 -7.29 1.93 -5.14
CA LEU A 122 -6.91 3.07 -5.97
C LEU A 122 -7.85 3.24 -7.18
N MET A 123 -8.30 2.12 -7.78
CA MET A 123 -9.31 2.15 -8.84
C MET A 123 -10.67 2.68 -8.36
N ASP A 124 -11.08 2.34 -7.14
CA ASP A 124 -12.34 2.79 -6.54
C ASP A 124 -12.38 4.33 -6.42
N CYS A 125 -11.22 4.97 -6.23
CA CYS A 125 -11.08 6.44 -6.17
C CYS A 125 -11.23 7.15 -7.52
N VAL A 126 -10.95 6.48 -8.64
CA VAL A 126 -11.02 7.09 -9.98
C VAL A 126 -12.25 6.64 -10.77
N THR A 127 -13.26 6.11 -10.07
CA THR A 127 -14.50 5.61 -10.66
C THR A 127 -15.27 6.66 -11.45
N HIS A 128 -15.20 7.93 -11.04
CA HIS A 128 -15.89 9.04 -11.69
C HIS A 128 -15.36 9.38 -13.10
N TRP A 129 -14.21 8.85 -13.51
CA TRP A 129 -13.72 8.97 -14.89
C TRP A 129 -14.41 8.02 -15.86
N PHE A 130 -15.10 7.01 -15.35
CA PHE A 130 -15.60 5.88 -16.12
C PHE A 130 -17.11 5.73 -15.95
N GLU A 131 -17.76 5.21 -16.98
CA GLU A 131 -19.17 4.84 -16.92
C GLU A 131 -19.39 3.57 -16.08
N LEU A 132 -18.40 2.68 -16.08
CA LEU A 132 -18.39 1.45 -15.31
C LEU A 132 -16.97 1.14 -14.86
N VAL A 133 -16.81 0.78 -13.58
CA VAL A 133 -15.58 0.18 -13.05
C VAL A 133 -15.91 -1.09 -12.28
N ARG A 134 -15.11 -2.13 -12.49
CA ARG A 134 -15.14 -3.37 -11.70
C ARG A 134 -13.71 -3.81 -11.42
N CYS A 135 -13.36 -3.99 -10.15
CA CYS A 135 -12.07 -4.54 -9.77
C CYS A 135 -12.23 -5.80 -8.91
N SER A 136 -11.51 -6.86 -9.27
CA SER A 136 -11.49 -8.13 -8.53
C SER A 136 -10.19 -8.25 -7.76
N ARG A 137 -10.29 -8.05 -6.44
CA ARG A 137 -9.22 -8.26 -5.47
C ARG A 137 -8.65 -9.69 -5.50
N ASP A 138 -9.48 -10.67 -5.84
CA ASP A 138 -9.08 -12.09 -5.89
C ASP A 138 -8.33 -12.50 -7.16
N LEU A 139 -8.64 -11.84 -8.27
CA LEU A 139 -8.04 -12.13 -9.58
C LEU A 139 -6.93 -11.15 -9.94
N GLY A 140 -6.82 -10.01 -9.24
CA GLY A 140 -5.93 -8.92 -9.65
C GLY A 140 -6.32 -8.41 -11.04
N TYR A 141 -7.62 -8.22 -11.27
CA TYR A 141 -8.17 -7.87 -12.56
C TYR A 141 -9.13 -6.68 -12.41
N GLY A 142 -8.84 -5.60 -13.13
CA GLY A 142 -9.68 -4.42 -13.26
C GLY A 142 -10.30 -4.34 -14.65
N ARG A 143 -11.54 -3.88 -14.74
CA ARG A 143 -12.21 -3.51 -15.98
C ARG A 143 -12.84 -2.14 -15.80
N ALA A 144 -12.66 -1.27 -16.79
CA ALA A 144 -13.34 0.01 -16.86
C ALA A 144 -13.90 0.27 -18.28
N GLU A 145 -14.95 1.07 -18.37
CA GLU A 145 -15.60 1.47 -19.62
C GLU A 145 -15.76 2.99 -19.65
N ILE A 146 -15.42 3.62 -20.77
CA ILE A 146 -15.58 5.06 -21.00
C ILE A 146 -15.85 5.27 -22.49
N ASN A 147 -16.97 5.93 -22.83
CA ASN A 147 -17.44 6.03 -24.21
C ASN A 147 -17.51 4.62 -24.84
N ASP A 148 -16.95 4.45 -26.03
CA ASP A 148 -16.85 3.14 -26.71
C ASP A 148 -15.65 2.29 -26.26
N MET A 149 -14.79 2.78 -25.36
CA MET A 149 -13.53 2.13 -25.01
C MET A 149 -13.72 1.11 -23.87
N ASN A 150 -13.12 -0.08 -24.06
CA ASN A 150 -13.01 -1.07 -22.99
C ASN A 150 -11.57 -1.11 -22.48
N ILE A 151 -11.40 -0.93 -21.18
CA ILE A 151 -10.10 -0.90 -20.51
C ILE A 151 -10.01 -2.11 -19.60
N THR A 152 -8.90 -2.83 -19.68
CA THR A 152 -8.61 -3.97 -18.79
C THR A 152 -7.26 -3.79 -18.15
N LEU A 153 -7.20 -3.98 -16.83
CA LEU A 153 -6.00 -3.87 -16.02
C LEU A 153 -5.70 -5.24 -15.41
N MET A 154 -4.44 -5.64 -15.47
CA MET A 154 -3.99 -6.94 -14.98
C MET A 154 -2.92 -6.79 -13.90
N GLN A 155 -2.88 -7.74 -12.98
CA GLN A 155 -1.90 -7.81 -11.90
C GLN A 155 -0.43 -7.80 -12.40
N ASP A 156 -0.18 -8.19 -13.64
CA ASP A 156 1.14 -8.18 -14.26
C ASP A 156 1.54 -6.84 -14.90
N GLY A 157 0.79 -5.77 -14.60
CA GLY A 157 1.10 -4.41 -15.02
C GLY A 157 0.51 -4.03 -16.37
N ARG A 158 -0.11 -4.97 -17.11
CA ARG A 158 -0.73 -4.66 -18.40
C ARG A 158 -2.01 -3.85 -18.24
N ILE A 159 -2.11 -2.80 -19.03
CA ILE A 159 -3.31 -1.99 -19.24
C ILE A 159 -3.63 -2.05 -20.74
N ASN A 160 -4.72 -2.71 -21.10
CA ASN A 160 -5.17 -2.81 -22.49
C ASN A 160 -6.41 -1.96 -22.70
N MET A 161 -6.37 -1.11 -23.73
CA MET A 161 -7.50 -0.33 -24.22
C MET A 161 -7.92 -0.85 -25.59
N ARG A 162 -9.20 -1.15 -25.75
CA ARG A 162 -9.82 -1.56 -27.02
C ARG A 162 -10.71 -0.46 -27.55
N ARG A 163 -10.91 -0.46 -28.87
CA ARG A 163 -11.82 0.46 -29.58
C ARG A 163 -11.37 1.92 -29.45
N VAL A 164 -10.07 2.13 -29.56
CA VAL A 164 -9.43 3.45 -29.51
C VAL A 164 -9.56 4.14 -30.86
N SER A 165 -9.90 5.43 -30.85
CA SER A 165 -9.99 6.29 -32.04
C SER A 165 -8.87 7.34 -32.10
N ASP A 166 -8.43 7.85 -30.96
CA ASP A 166 -7.39 8.89 -30.86
C ASP A 166 -6.19 8.43 -30.02
N LYS A 167 -4.99 8.55 -30.59
CA LYS A 167 -3.73 8.22 -29.91
C LYS A 167 -3.47 9.16 -28.73
N LYS A 168 -3.80 10.45 -28.85
CA LYS A 168 -3.53 11.45 -27.80
C LYS A 168 -4.38 11.18 -26.57
N GLU A 169 -5.68 10.99 -26.77
CA GLU A 169 -6.63 10.63 -25.71
C GLU A 169 -6.17 9.38 -24.93
N VAL A 170 -5.68 8.37 -25.65
CA VAL A 170 -5.16 7.15 -25.02
C VAL A 170 -3.89 7.37 -24.22
N MET A 171 -2.95 8.16 -24.72
CA MET A 171 -1.74 8.48 -23.94
C MET A 171 -2.09 9.27 -22.68
N ASP A 172 -3.00 10.25 -22.78
CA ASP A 172 -3.44 11.05 -21.64
C ASP A 172 -4.14 10.16 -20.58
N LEU A 173 -5.00 9.23 -21.01
CA LEU A 173 -5.68 8.30 -20.11
C LEU A 173 -4.72 7.27 -19.50
N PHE A 174 -3.76 6.76 -20.28
CA PHE A 174 -2.72 5.87 -19.79
C PHE A 174 -1.88 6.52 -18.70
N ASN A 175 -1.43 7.76 -18.90
CA ASN A 175 -0.62 8.48 -17.93
C ASN A 175 -1.40 8.68 -16.62
N ARG A 176 -2.67 9.09 -16.70
CA ARG A 176 -3.55 9.26 -15.52
C ARG A 176 -3.74 7.96 -14.75
N LEU A 177 -4.02 6.87 -15.47
CA LEU A 177 -4.19 5.54 -14.87
C LEU A 177 -2.88 5.02 -14.27
N GLU A 178 -1.75 5.22 -14.94
CA GLU A 178 -0.46 4.82 -14.40
C GLU A 178 -0.15 5.58 -13.10
N GLN A 179 -0.30 6.89 -13.11
CA GLN A 179 -0.02 7.75 -11.95
C GLN A 179 -0.96 7.45 -10.77
N SER A 180 -2.25 7.19 -11.01
CA SER A 180 -3.20 6.86 -9.94
C SER A 180 -2.96 5.49 -9.32
N LEU A 181 -2.41 4.54 -10.09
CA LEU A 181 -2.24 3.15 -9.68
C LEU A 181 -0.80 2.81 -9.27
N LEU A 182 0.16 3.71 -9.49
CA LEU A 182 1.59 3.47 -9.24
C LEU A 182 1.87 3.05 -7.80
N GLY A 183 1.10 3.57 -6.84
CA GLY A 183 1.17 3.17 -5.43
C GLY A 183 1.00 1.66 -5.17
N ALA A 184 0.29 0.94 -6.05
CA ALA A 184 0.09 -0.50 -5.95
C ALA A 184 1.28 -1.33 -6.47
N ALA A 185 2.29 -0.70 -7.08
CA ALA A 185 3.43 -1.42 -7.64
C ALA A 185 4.22 -2.17 -6.56
N ILE A 186 4.60 -3.43 -6.77
CA ILE A 186 5.26 -4.29 -5.79
C ILE A 186 6.78 -4.29 -6.01
N CYS A 187 7.56 -4.06 -4.95
CA CYS A 187 9.01 -4.23 -5.00
C CYS A 187 9.40 -5.69 -5.20
N ASN A 188 10.18 -5.94 -6.25
CA ASN A 188 10.79 -7.25 -6.51
C ASN A 188 11.80 -7.69 -5.43
N CYS A 189 12.25 -6.76 -4.60
CA CYS A 189 13.20 -6.99 -3.52
C CYS A 189 12.56 -7.61 -2.27
N CYS A 190 11.53 -6.95 -1.72
CA CYS A 190 10.98 -7.22 -0.40
C CYS A 190 9.49 -7.60 -0.43
N GLY A 191 8.84 -7.55 -1.59
CA GLY A 191 7.43 -7.88 -1.74
C GLY A 191 6.46 -6.83 -1.20
N ASN A 192 6.93 -5.72 -0.62
CA ASN A 192 6.08 -4.59 -0.23
C ASN A 192 5.66 -3.78 -1.47
N ASP A 193 4.47 -3.18 -1.43
CA ASP A 193 4.01 -2.22 -2.42
C ASP A 193 4.75 -0.87 -2.29
N LEU A 194 4.63 -0.01 -3.30
CA LEU A 194 5.31 1.27 -3.37
C LEU A 194 4.95 2.15 -2.17
N LEU A 195 3.66 2.28 -1.82
CA LEU A 195 3.24 3.12 -0.68
C LEU A 195 3.89 2.62 0.61
N SER A 196 3.92 1.31 0.83
CA SER A 196 4.59 0.69 1.98
C SER A 196 6.12 0.90 2.00
N VAL A 197 6.76 0.88 0.83
CA VAL A 197 8.19 1.26 0.71
C VAL A 197 8.37 2.74 1.07
N LEU A 198 7.48 3.62 0.58
CA LEU A 198 7.50 5.04 0.94
C LEU A 198 7.25 5.27 2.44
N ALA A 199 6.44 4.42 3.09
CA ALA A 199 6.13 4.51 4.51
C ALA A 199 7.26 4.01 5.43
N SER A 200 8.27 3.33 4.89
CA SER A 200 9.34 2.69 5.67
C SER A 200 10.67 3.43 5.57
N PHE A 201 10.68 4.66 5.04
CA PHE A 201 11.91 5.44 4.86
C PHE A 201 12.62 5.73 6.19
N GLY A 202 13.90 5.37 6.26
CA GLY A 202 14.76 5.56 7.43
C GLY A 202 16.22 5.16 7.23
N GLU A 203 16.54 4.08 6.51
CA GLU A 203 17.95 3.64 6.30
C GLU A 203 18.17 3.00 4.91
N ASN A 204 19.20 3.47 4.17
CA ASN A 204 19.76 2.92 2.90
C ASN A 204 18.86 2.90 1.63
N LEU A 205 18.57 4.08 1.08
CA LEU A 205 17.73 4.30 -0.11
C LEU A 205 18.31 3.86 -1.47
N GLU A 206 19.56 4.20 -1.78
CA GLU A 206 20.02 4.20 -3.18
C GLU A 206 20.29 2.81 -3.79
N ASN A 207 20.30 1.73 -3.00
CA ASN A 207 20.71 0.39 -3.48
C ASN A 207 19.66 -0.74 -3.31
N GLN A 208 18.45 -0.49 -2.79
CA GLN A 208 17.66 -1.59 -2.21
C GLN A 208 16.26 -1.83 -2.81
N HIS A 209 15.60 -0.83 -3.41
CA HIS A 209 14.20 -0.97 -3.83
C HIS A 209 13.96 -0.63 -5.32
N PRO A 210 13.94 -1.61 -6.25
CA PRO A 210 13.63 -1.37 -7.67
C PRO A 210 12.29 -0.67 -7.91
N VAL A 211 11.32 -0.80 -6.99
CA VAL A 211 10.01 -0.14 -7.15
C VAL A 211 10.08 1.39 -7.17
N LEU A 212 11.17 1.99 -6.67
CA LEU A 212 11.36 3.44 -6.77
C LEU A 212 11.63 3.90 -8.20
N SER A 213 12.04 2.98 -9.08
CA SER A 213 12.14 3.17 -10.53
C SER A 213 10.92 2.60 -11.27
N SER A 214 9.78 2.45 -10.59
CA SER A 214 8.52 2.01 -11.20
C SER A 214 7.91 3.09 -12.10
N GLY A 215 7.07 2.63 -13.02
CA GLY A 215 6.45 3.44 -14.06
C GLY A 215 7.02 3.17 -15.45
N SER A 216 6.35 3.74 -16.45
CA SER A 216 6.59 3.54 -17.88
C SER A 216 6.64 4.87 -18.61
N SER A 217 5.64 5.72 -18.36
CA SER A 217 5.61 7.11 -18.82
C SER A 217 6.00 8.10 -17.73
N THR A 218 6.05 7.63 -16.48
CA THR A 218 6.34 8.44 -15.30
C THR A 218 7.51 7.87 -14.50
N SER A 219 8.09 8.72 -13.66
CA SER A 219 9.18 8.36 -12.75
C SER A 219 9.04 9.18 -11.47
N LEU A 220 9.55 8.63 -10.37
CA LEU A 220 9.61 9.33 -9.09
C LEU A 220 10.82 10.26 -9.05
N ASP A 221 10.65 11.40 -8.38
CA ASP A 221 11.73 12.31 -8.04
C ASP A 221 12.36 11.84 -6.72
N LEU A 222 13.47 11.10 -6.82
CA LEU A 222 14.13 10.52 -5.64
C LEU A 222 14.65 11.59 -4.66
N SER A 223 14.89 12.81 -5.12
CA SER A 223 15.29 13.91 -4.21
C SER A 223 14.18 14.28 -3.23
N VAL A 224 12.91 14.12 -3.64
CA VAL A 224 11.73 14.32 -2.76
C VAL A 224 11.60 13.17 -1.78
N VAL A 225 11.92 11.95 -2.21
CA VAL A 225 11.94 10.77 -1.35
C VAL A 225 13.00 10.89 -0.25
N GLU A 226 14.21 11.32 -0.62
CA GLU A 226 15.34 11.51 0.30
C GLU A 226 15.15 12.69 1.26
N SER A 227 14.39 13.69 0.83
CA SER A 227 14.05 14.87 1.63
C SER A 227 12.54 15.12 1.57
N PRO A 228 11.76 14.40 2.40
CA PRO A 228 10.31 14.48 2.41
C PRO A 228 9.81 15.93 2.47
N PRO A 229 8.84 16.31 1.62
CA PRO A 229 8.30 17.67 1.58
C PRO A 229 7.48 17.93 2.84
N SER A 230 7.43 19.18 3.34
CA SER A 230 6.54 19.52 4.45
C SER A 230 5.06 19.46 4.06
N MET A 231 4.16 19.44 5.05
CA MET A 231 2.71 19.55 4.80
C MET A 231 2.33 20.82 4.04
N ASP A 232 2.97 21.95 4.36
CA ASP A 232 2.74 23.21 3.66
C ASP A 232 3.18 23.12 2.20
N THR A 233 4.23 22.35 1.91
CA THR A 233 4.65 22.08 0.53
C THR A 233 3.56 21.34 -0.22
N TYR A 234 2.99 20.28 0.35
CA TYR A 234 1.88 19.55 -0.26
C TYR A 234 0.64 20.44 -0.48
N ALA A 235 0.21 21.19 0.54
CA ALA A 235 -0.90 22.12 0.43
C ALA A 235 -0.66 23.19 -0.64
N THR A 236 0.56 23.69 -0.76
CA THR A 236 0.93 24.65 -1.81
C THR A 236 0.94 24.00 -3.19
N THR A 237 1.43 22.76 -3.32
CA THR A 237 1.47 22.03 -4.59
C THR A 237 0.07 21.74 -5.13
N PHE A 238 -0.89 21.40 -4.27
CA PHE A 238 -2.23 20.95 -4.69
C PHE A 238 -3.38 21.90 -4.31
N GLY A 239 -3.09 23.09 -3.80
CA GLY A 239 -4.07 24.13 -3.50
C GLY A 239 -5.08 23.73 -2.42
N GLU A 240 -6.35 24.12 -2.61
CA GLU A 240 -7.43 23.91 -1.62
C GLU A 240 -7.64 22.43 -1.28
N GLU A 241 -7.51 21.54 -2.26
CA GLU A 241 -7.63 20.10 -2.02
C GLU A 241 -6.44 19.56 -1.22
N GLY A 242 -5.23 20.06 -1.50
CA GLY A 242 -4.04 19.76 -0.71
C GLY A 242 -4.20 20.20 0.74
N LEU A 243 -4.77 21.39 0.97
CA LEU A 243 -5.09 21.90 2.30
C LEU A 243 -6.11 21.02 3.03
N SER A 244 -7.20 20.63 2.35
CA SER A 244 -8.22 19.76 2.93
C SER A 244 -7.66 18.41 3.36
N VAL A 245 -6.85 17.76 2.52
CA VAL A 245 -6.18 16.51 2.86
C VAL A 245 -5.21 16.71 4.04
N SER A 246 -4.57 17.87 4.10
CA SER A 246 -3.64 18.23 5.18
C SER A 246 -4.31 18.35 6.54
N GLU A 247 -5.51 18.92 6.58
CA GLU A 247 -6.32 19.04 7.80
C GLU A 247 -6.80 17.66 8.28
N SER A 248 -7.20 16.76 7.36
CA SER A 248 -7.57 15.39 7.72
C SER A 248 -6.40 14.66 8.37
N LEU A 249 -5.20 14.76 7.80
CA LEU A 249 -4.03 14.09 8.36
C LEU A 249 -3.61 14.69 9.70
N ARG A 250 -3.69 16.01 9.87
CA ARG A 250 -3.45 16.65 11.17
C ARG A 250 -4.43 16.15 12.23
N SER A 251 -5.70 16.00 11.87
CA SER A 251 -6.74 15.46 12.76
C SER A 251 -6.45 14.00 13.14
N ALA A 252 -6.04 13.17 12.18
CA ALA A 252 -5.61 11.80 12.42
C ALA A 252 -4.39 11.71 13.35
N PHE A 253 -3.40 12.57 13.15
CA PHE A 253 -2.24 12.67 14.03
C PHE A 253 -2.61 13.02 15.47
N VAL A 254 -3.43 14.06 15.66
CA VAL A 254 -3.91 14.47 16.98
C VAL A 254 -4.60 13.31 17.67
N PHE A 255 -5.50 12.61 16.98
CA PHE A 255 -6.19 11.44 17.51
C PHE A 255 -5.23 10.33 17.94
N VAL A 256 -4.30 9.91 17.08
CA VAL A 256 -3.34 8.83 17.37
C VAL A 256 -2.50 9.21 18.59
N ARG A 257 -1.96 10.44 18.61
CA ARG A 257 -1.10 10.92 19.69
C ARG A 257 -1.84 11.03 21.02
N GLU A 258 -3.07 11.53 21.04
CA GLU A 258 -3.88 11.65 22.25
C GLU A 258 -4.34 10.28 22.77
N SER A 259 -4.71 9.38 21.86
CA SER A 259 -5.08 8.00 22.23
C SER A 259 -3.93 7.26 22.90
N LEU A 260 -2.69 7.48 22.45
CA LEU A 260 -1.49 6.92 23.06
C LEU A 260 -1.04 7.65 24.33
N ALA A 261 -1.63 8.81 24.65
CA ALA A 261 -1.30 9.59 25.84
C ALA A 261 -2.16 9.26 27.08
N ALA A 262 -3.13 8.35 26.95
CA ALA A 262 -3.97 7.90 28.06
C ALA A 262 -3.13 7.39 29.24
N GLN A 263 -3.43 7.88 30.44
CA GLN A 263 -2.73 7.51 31.67
C GLN A 263 -3.47 6.42 32.44
N LYS A 264 -4.76 6.22 32.15
CA LYS A 264 -5.62 5.24 32.81
C LYS A 264 -6.50 4.51 31.79
N GLU A 265 -6.97 3.34 32.18
CA GLU A 265 -7.82 2.49 31.35
C GLU A 265 -9.12 3.19 30.93
N ASP A 266 -9.74 3.95 31.84
CA ASP A 266 -10.98 4.69 31.59
C ASP A 266 -10.80 5.89 30.64
N GLU A 267 -9.56 6.34 30.42
CA GLU A 267 -9.23 7.39 29.46
C GLU A 267 -9.13 6.85 28.02
N ILE A 268 -8.97 5.53 27.83
CA ILE A 268 -8.83 4.93 26.49
C ILE A 268 -10.09 5.17 25.66
N GLY A 269 -9.90 5.96 24.60
CA GLY A 269 -10.91 6.28 23.61
C GLY A 269 -12.01 7.18 24.14
N THR A 270 -11.65 8.08 25.05
CA THR A 270 -12.37 9.34 25.30
C THR A 270 -12.23 10.30 24.12
N THR A 271 -11.12 10.23 23.37
CA THR A 271 -10.93 10.95 22.11
C THR A 271 -11.84 10.36 21.03
N GLU A 272 -12.62 11.21 20.37
CA GLU A 272 -13.42 10.82 19.21
C GLU A 272 -12.52 10.49 18.02
N PRO A 273 -12.81 9.41 17.27
CA PRO A 273 -12.05 9.10 16.06
C PRO A 273 -12.19 10.24 15.06
N PRO A 274 -11.13 10.51 14.28
CA PRO A 274 -11.19 11.52 13.23
C PRO A 274 -12.20 11.08 12.15
N PRO A 275 -12.61 12.01 11.27
CA PRO A 275 -13.38 11.64 10.08
C PRO A 275 -12.67 10.55 9.28
N ASP A 276 -13.46 9.76 8.56
CA ASP A 276 -12.98 8.77 7.61
C ASP A 276 -11.94 9.39 6.65
N LEU A 277 -10.79 8.74 6.51
CA LEU A 277 -9.71 9.19 5.64
C LEU A 277 -9.93 8.79 4.18
N GLY A 278 -10.88 7.89 3.89
CA GLY A 278 -11.22 7.44 2.53
C GLY A 278 -11.39 8.57 1.51
N PRO A 279 -12.18 9.64 1.78
CA PRO A 279 -12.30 10.79 0.89
C PRO A 279 -10.97 11.50 0.64
N SER A 280 -10.12 11.63 1.66
CA SER A 280 -8.81 12.30 1.53
C SER A 280 -7.79 11.42 0.79
N ILE A 281 -7.87 10.10 0.94
CA ILE A 281 -7.14 9.12 0.14
C ILE A 281 -7.51 9.28 -1.33
N CYS A 282 -8.80 9.33 -1.67
CA CYS A 282 -9.22 9.48 -3.06
C CYS A 282 -8.82 10.81 -3.69
N LYS A 283 -8.91 11.93 -2.94
CA LYS A 283 -8.36 13.22 -3.39
C LYS A 283 -6.85 13.13 -3.67
N ALA A 284 -6.08 12.49 -2.80
CA ALA A 284 -4.64 12.32 -3.03
C ALA A 284 -4.36 11.47 -4.29
N VAL A 285 -5.15 10.43 -4.56
CA VAL A 285 -5.06 9.61 -5.78
C VAL A 285 -5.37 10.44 -7.03
N GLU A 286 -6.43 11.25 -6.99
CA GLU A 286 -6.79 12.17 -8.07
C GLU A 286 -5.65 13.16 -8.36
N LYS A 287 -5.01 13.71 -7.32
CA LYS A 287 -3.86 14.60 -7.50
C LYS A 287 -2.61 13.91 -8.04
N CYS A 288 -2.39 12.65 -7.69
CA CYS A 288 -1.36 11.85 -8.36
C CYS A 288 -1.65 11.77 -9.87
N ALA A 289 -2.89 11.49 -10.26
CA ALA A 289 -3.30 11.39 -11.65
C ALA A 289 -3.27 12.70 -12.45
N GLU A 290 -3.41 13.83 -11.77
CA GLU A 290 -3.35 15.16 -12.37
C GLU A 290 -1.92 15.74 -12.39
N SER A 291 -0.95 15.03 -11.81
CA SER A 291 0.42 15.50 -11.67
C SER A 291 1.10 15.66 -13.03
N LYS A 292 1.65 16.85 -13.26
CA LYS A 292 2.30 17.22 -14.54
C LYS A 292 3.80 16.92 -14.56
N ASP A 293 4.38 16.66 -13.40
CA ASP A 293 5.81 16.41 -13.21
C ASP A 293 6.04 15.34 -12.13
N SER A 294 7.25 14.76 -12.16
CA SER A 294 7.68 13.70 -11.24
C SER A 294 7.67 14.16 -9.78
N ARG A 295 8.01 15.43 -9.53
CA ARG A 295 8.05 16.00 -8.19
C ARG A 295 6.65 15.97 -7.56
N SER A 296 5.66 16.55 -8.23
CA SER A 296 4.27 16.59 -7.76
C SER A 296 3.71 15.18 -7.55
N LEU A 297 3.94 14.26 -8.49
CA LEU A 297 3.53 12.86 -8.34
C LEU A 297 4.14 12.22 -7.09
N THR A 298 5.44 12.44 -6.87
CA THR A 298 6.16 11.87 -5.73
C THR A 298 5.63 12.42 -4.40
N ILE A 299 5.39 13.73 -4.31
CA ILE A 299 4.76 14.37 -3.15
C ILE A 299 3.38 13.73 -2.91
N GLY A 300 2.56 13.57 -3.96
CA GLY A 300 1.22 12.97 -3.86
C GLY A 300 1.25 11.52 -3.34
N LEU A 301 2.12 10.67 -3.88
CA LEU A 301 2.28 9.28 -3.44
C LEU A 301 2.81 9.18 -2.01
N MET A 302 3.69 10.10 -1.62
CA MET A 302 4.18 10.21 -0.26
C MET A 302 3.04 10.55 0.72
N VAL A 303 2.21 11.54 0.42
CA VAL A 303 1.05 11.86 1.26
C VAL A 303 0.04 10.72 1.31
N LEU A 304 -0.19 10.04 0.18
CA LEU A 304 -1.04 8.86 0.11
C LEU A 304 -0.52 7.71 1.00
N SER A 305 0.79 7.47 1.01
CA SER A 305 1.45 6.52 1.91
C SER A 305 1.19 6.86 3.39
N LEU A 306 1.28 8.14 3.75
CA LEU A 306 0.99 8.61 5.11
C LEU A 306 -0.47 8.44 5.50
N LEU A 307 -1.41 8.83 4.63
CA LEU A 307 -2.84 8.65 4.88
C LEU A 307 -3.18 7.18 5.17
N ARG A 308 -2.68 6.24 4.35
CA ARG A 308 -2.89 4.81 4.58
C ARG A 308 -2.23 4.30 5.86
N THR A 309 -1.05 4.82 6.20
CA THR A 309 -0.36 4.45 7.45
C THR A 309 -1.15 4.94 8.67
N PHE A 310 -1.73 6.14 8.62
CA PHE A 310 -2.57 6.68 9.68
C PHE A 310 -3.94 6.00 9.76
N GLU A 311 -4.57 5.66 8.63
CA GLU A 311 -5.78 4.85 8.60
C GLU A 311 -5.56 3.50 9.32
N ASN A 312 -4.45 2.83 9.00
CA ASN A 312 -4.02 1.60 9.67
C ASN A 312 -3.78 1.81 11.18
N ALA A 313 -3.16 2.92 11.58
CA ALA A 313 -2.96 3.25 12.99
C ALA A 313 -4.28 3.48 13.75
N ILE A 314 -5.23 4.20 13.14
CA ILE A 314 -6.54 4.47 13.73
C ILE A 314 -7.30 3.17 13.96
N GLU A 315 -7.38 2.31 12.95
CA GLU A 315 -8.01 0.99 13.07
C GLU A 315 -7.33 0.17 14.18
N GLY A 316 -6.00 0.18 14.23
CA GLY A 316 -5.23 -0.47 15.30
C GLY A 316 -5.63 -0.01 16.70
N LEU A 317 -5.73 1.30 16.93
CA LEU A 317 -6.12 1.85 18.23
C LEU A 317 -7.57 1.51 18.60
N LEU A 318 -8.47 1.47 17.62
CA LEU A 318 -9.86 1.07 17.84
C LEU A 318 -9.97 -0.42 18.23
N GLU A 319 -9.20 -1.29 17.58
CA GLU A 319 -9.12 -2.72 17.91
C GLU A 319 -8.46 -2.96 19.27
N PHE A 320 -7.36 -2.26 19.55
CA PHE A 320 -6.68 -2.25 20.85
C PHE A 320 -7.65 -1.88 21.98
N LYS A 321 -8.43 -0.81 21.82
CA LYS A 321 -9.49 -0.43 22.77
C LYS A 321 -10.51 -1.55 22.98
N GLY A 322 -10.86 -2.28 21.92
CA GLY A 322 -11.75 -3.44 21.98
C GLY A 322 -11.14 -4.64 22.72
N ILE A 323 -9.81 -4.80 22.71
CA ILE A 323 -9.10 -5.83 23.46
C ILE A 323 -9.09 -5.48 24.95
N ILE A 324 -8.64 -4.28 25.31
CA ILE A 324 -8.57 -3.84 26.72
C ILE A 324 -9.93 -3.93 27.41
N LYS A 325 -11.01 -3.54 26.74
CA LYS A 325 -12.37 -3.64 27.29
C LYS A 325 -12.87 -5.07 27.52
N ARG A 326 -12.35 -6.04 26.77
CA ARG A 326 -12.76 -7.46 26.87
C ARG A 326 -11.91 -8.24 27.86
N ASP A 327 -10.67 -7.81 28.06
CA ASP A 327 -9.70 -8.48 28.93
C ASP A 327 -9.14 -7.49 29.96
N SER A 328 -9.88 -7.30 31.06
CA SER A 328 -9.45 -6.44 32.17
C SER A 328 -8.34 -7.08 33.03
N GLY A 329 -7.76 -8.20 32.59
CA GLY A 329 -6.72 -8.93 33.34
C GLY A 329 -5.30 -8.45 33.07
N HIS A 330 -5.09 -7.53 32.14
CA HIS A 330 -3.77 -7.03 31.79
C HIS A 330 -3.20 -6.07 32.86
N ASP A 331 -1.88 -6.10 33.07
CA ASP A 331 -1.20 -5.11 33.90
C ASP A 331 -1.18 -3.75 33.18
N TRP A 332 -1.92 -2.78 33.72
CA TRP A 332 -2.01 -1.44 33.16
C TRP A 332 -0.66 -0.73 33.07
N ASN A 333 0.28 -1.00 33.99
CA ASN A 333 1.60 -0.37 33.93
C ASN A 333 2.35 -0.83 32.67
N GLU A 334 2.28 -2.12 32.36
CA GLU A 334 2.91 -2.71 31.18
C GLU A 334 2.26 -2.17 29.89
N ILE A 335 0.93 -2.07 29.84
CA ILE A 335 0.22 -1.45 28.70
C ILE A 335 0.61 0.02 28.55
N SER A 336 0.64 0.78 29.65
CA SER A 336 1.00 2.20 29.64
C SER A 336 2.41 2.42 29.09
N ASP A 337 3.36 1.55 29.46
CA ASP A 337 4.73 1.61 28.95
C ASP A 337 4.80 1.27 27.46
N LEU A 338 4.04 0.27 26.99
CA LEU A 338 3.91 -0.02 25.55
C LEU A 338 3.27 1.16 24.77
N MET A 339 2.27 1.83 25.34
CA MET A 339 1.66 3.01 24.71
C MET A 339 2.63 4.18 24.62
N LYS A 340 3.44 4.42 25.67
CA LYS A 340 4.52 5.43 25.64
C LYS A 340 5.56 5.09 24.57
N ALA A 341 6.02 3.85 24.50
CA ALA A 341 6.95 3.40 23.46
C ALA A 341 6.33 3.56 22.07
N ALA A 342 5.06 3.21 21.90
CA ALA A 342 4.35 3.39 20.64
C ALA A 342 4.30 4.87 20.23
N ARG A 343 3.97 5.76 21.17
CA ARG A 343 3.91 7.21 20.96
C ARG A 343 5.22 7.80 20.47
N ASN A 344 6.34 7.28 20.94
CA ASN A 344 7.67 7.72 20.54
C ASN A 344 8.18 7.03 19.25
N GLY A 345 7.39 6.14 18.64
CA GLY A 345 7.86 5.36 17.51
C GLY A 345 8.87 4.26 17.88
N GLU A 346 8.98 3.90 19.16
CA GLU A 346 10.04 3.05 19.73
C GLU A 346 9.60 1.60 19.98
N LEU A 347 8.40 1.18 19.52
CA LEU A 347 8.02 -0.21 19.70
C LEU A 347 8.97 -1.14 18.91
N PRO A 348 9.59 -2.12 19.59
CA PRO A 348 10.54 -3.04 18.98
C PRO A 348 9.85 -3.94 17.95
N ALA A 349 10.53 -4.17 16.82
CA ALA A 349 10.03 -5.02 15.75
C ALA A 349 10.36 -6.51 15.98
N ASP A 350 11.29 -6.83 16.88
CA ASP A 350 11.95 -8.15 16.97
C ASP A 350 12.00 -8.77 18.37
N THR A 351 11.42 -8.12 19.39
CA THR A 351 11.43 -8.65 20.75
C THR A 351 10.61 -9.93 20.88
N GLU A 352 11.10 -10.87 21.69
CA GLU A 352 10.30 -11.99 22.18
C GLU A 352 9.02 -11.45 22.84
N MET A 353 7.92 -11.59 22.10
CA MET A 353 6.64 -11.02 22.45
C MET A 353 5.97 -11.89 23.51
N PRO A 354 5.63 -11.33 24.70
CA PRO A 354 4.84 -12.07 25.68
C PRO A 354 3.54 -12.53 25.02
N VAL A 355 3.25 -13.83 25.09
CA VAL A 355 2.10 -14.46 24.40
C VAL A 355 0.78 -13.74 24.75
N HIS A 356 0.63 -13.30 26.00
CA HIS A 356 -0.56 -12.63 26.49
C HIS A 356 -0.71 -11.17 26.00
N LEU A 357 0.35 -10.54 25.48
CA LEU A 357 0.32 -9.17 24.94
C LEU A 357 0.43 -9.14 23.42
N GLY A 358 0.39 -10.31 22.77
CA GLY A 358 0.72 -10.38 21.36
C GLY A 358 -0.13 -9.52 20.46
N GLU A 359 -1.44 -9.56 20.65
CA GLU A 359 -2.38 -8.72 19.89
C GLU A 359 -2.24 -7.23 20.29
N VAL A 360 -2.06 -6.93 21.58
CA VAL A 360 -1.85 -5.56 22.07
C VAL A 360 -0.66 -4.90 21.39
N ILE A 361 0.50 -5.57 21.40
CA ILE A 361 1.73 -5.07 20.77
C ILE A 361 1.52 -4.92 19.25
N ALA A 362 0.85 -5.88 18.61
CA ALA A 362 0.57 -5.79 17.18
C ALA A 362 -0.27 -4.55 16.80
N HIS A 363 -1.33 -4.26 17.54
CA HIS A 363 -2.15 -3.08 17.27
C HIS A 363 -1.43 -1.76 17.61
N LEU A 364 -0.69 -1.71 18.73
CA LEU A 364 0.11 -0.53 19.08
C LEU A 364 1.26 -0.31 18.09
N SER A 365 1.82 -1.36 17.48
CA SER A 365 2.84 -1.26 16.44
C SER A 365 2.33 -0.53 15.18
N ARG A 366 1.03 -0.67 14.85
CA ARG A 366 0.40 0.10 13.74
C ARG A 366 0.51 1.60 14.02
N ALA A 367 0.20 2.02 15.24
CA ALA A 367 0.30 3.41 15.68
C ALA A 367 1.76 3.88 15.79
N SER A 368 2.64 3.05 16.33
CA SER A 368 4.07 3.37 16.46
C SER A 368 4.73 3.64 15.12
N ARG A 369 4.38 2.88 14.08
CA ARG A 369 4.86 3.11 12.72
C ARG A 369 4.38 4.44 12.15
N ALA A 370 3.12 4.82 12.39
CA ALA A 370 2.61 6.13 11.97
C ALA A 370 3.34 7.27 12.66
N MET A 371 3.61 7.16 13.97
CA MET A 371 4.40 8.15 14.72
C MET A 371 5.83 8.26 14.19
N ARG A 372 6.51 7.12 14.02
CA ARG A 372 7.88 7.07 13.48
C ARG A 372 7.98 7.67 12.08
N LEU A 373 7.04 7.33 11.20
CA LEU A 373 7.01 7.85 9.83
C LEU A 373 6.89 9.38 9.81
N LEU A 374 6.05 9.93 10.69
CA LEU A 374 5.85 11.36 10.81
C LEU A 374 7.09 12.10 11.32
N ASP A 375 7.76 11.52 12.32
CA ASP A 375 9.01 12.06 12.86
C ASP A 375 10.11 12.05 11.80
N ASN A 376 10.23 10.95 11.04
CA ASN A 376 11.19 10.83 9.94
C ASN A 376 10.98 11.88 8.85
N TRP A 377 9.75 12.37 8.68
CA TRP A 377 9.43 13.35 7.65
C TRP A 377 9.48 14.79 8.18
N GLY A 378 9.64 14.98 9.49
CA GLY A 378 9.76 16.31 10.10
C GLY A 378 8.49 17.17 9.97
N TRP A 379 7.31 16.55 9.90
CA TRP A 379 6.07 17.24 9.52
C TRP A 379 5.44 18.13 10.60
N PHE A 380 5.77 17.90 11.87
CA PHE A 380 5.16 18.61 13.00
C PHE A 380 6.18 19.20 13.99
N VAL A 381 7.45 19.36 13.55
CA VAL A 381 8.51 20.02 14.32
C VAL A 381 8.50 21.53 14.09
#